data_AF-A0A5J4L357-F1
#
_entry.id   AF-A0A5J4L357-F1
#
_cell.length_a   1.000
_cell.length_b   1.000
_cell.length_c   1.000
_cell.angle_alpha   90.00
_cell.angle_beta   90.00
_cell.angle_gamma   90.00
#
_symmetry.space_group_name_H-M   'P 1'
#
loop_
_entity.id
_entity.type
_entity.pdbx_description
1 polymer ?
#
loop_
_entity_poly.entity_id
_entity_poly.type
_entity_poly.pdbx_seq_one_letter_code
_entity_poly.pdbx_strand_id
1 'polypeptide(L)' 'MTTSASNPHRLYLMQVATMAIGSLEVPVPCYLIQTNNGKNILIDSGLPPMLSCRQAGWPAPNRI' A
#
# COMPACT_ATOMS: atom_id res chain seq x y z
N MET A 1 -34.91 -5.96 -6.29
CA MET A 1 -33.53 -5.45 -6.35
C MET A 1 -32.71 -6.42 -7.19
N THR A 2 -32.24 -6.00 -8.36
CA THR A 2 -31.23 -6.77 -9.10
C THR A 2 -29.89 -6.54 -8.40
N THR A 3 -29.33 -7.57 -7.78
CA THR A 3 -27.98 -7.50 -7.20
C THR A 3 -26.98 -7.50 -8.34
N SER A 4 -26.48 -6.33 -8.73
CA SER A 4 -25.36 -6.22 -9.66
C SER A 4 -24.15 -6.92 -9.03
N ALA A 5 -23.70 -8.01 -9.65
CA ALA A 5 -22.52 -8.77 -9.21
C ALA A 5 -21.33 -7.82 -9.06
N SER A 6 -20.63 -7.86 -7.92
CA SER A 6 -19.50 -6.97 -7.60
C SER A 6 -18.20 -7.44 -8.26
N ASN A 7 -18.20 -7.46 -9.58
CA ASN A 7 -17.04 -7.90 -10.35
C ASN A 7 -16.02 -6.75 -10.46
N PRO A 8 -14.70 -7.04 -10.44
CA PRO A 8 -13.68 -6.06 -10.76
C PRO A 8 -13.91 -5.44 -12.14
N HIS A 9 -13.81 -4.11 -12.24
CA HIS A 9 -13.90 -3.36 -13.48
C HIS A 9 -12.59 -2.66 -13.83
N ARG A 10 -11.89 -2.10 -12.83
CA ARG A 10 -10.56 -1.48 -12.99
C ARG A 10 -9.67 -1.87 -11.82
N LEU A 11 -8.40 -2.10 -12.12
CA LEU A 11 -7.33 -2.28 -11.15
C LEU A 11 -6.34 -1.13 -11.31
N TYR A 12 -6.08 -0.38 -10.25
CA TYR A 12 -5.07 0.66 -10.20
C TYR A 12 -3.89 0.17 -9.37
N LEU A 13 -2.67 0.34 -9.90
CA LEU A 13 -1.42 0.20 -9.17
C LEU A 13 -0.91 1.59 -8.80
N MET A 14 -0.66 1.82 -7.52
CA MET A 14 -0.17 3.10 -6.99
C MET A 14 1.10 2.84 -6.18
N GLN A 15 2.17 3.61 -6.43
CA GLN A 15 3.29 3.67 -5.50
C GLN A 15 2.94 4.68 -4.40
N VAL A 16 2.86 4.20 -3.16
CA VAL A 16 2.43 5.02 -2.01
C VAL A 16 3.55 5.32 -1.03
N ALA A 17 4.68 4.61 -1.14
CA ALA A 17 5.92 4.92 -0.43
C ALA A 17 7.13 4.33 -1.18
N THR A 18 8.32 4.63 -0.68
CA THR A 18 9.58 3.97 -1.07
C THR A 18 10.27 3.52 0.21
N MET A 19 10.79 2.29 0.21
CA MET A 19 11.52 1.72 1.33
C MET A 19 12.97 1.43 0.91
N ALA A 20 13.92 1.76 1.79
CA ALA A 20 15.33 1.41 1.58
C ALA A 20 15.61 0.02 2.14
N ILE A 21 16.13 -0.89 1.31
CA ILE A 21 16.63 -2.20 1.73
C ILE A 21 18.13 -2.22 1.41
N GLY A 22 18.96 -1.92 2.40
CA GLY A 22 20.38 -1.66 2.18
C GLY A 22 20.59 -0.40 1.33
N SER A 23 21.26 -0.54 0.19
CA SER A 23 21.45 0.53 -0.80
C SER A 23 20.36 0.59 -1.88
N LEU A 24 19.39 -0.32 -1.86
CA LEU A 24 18.31 -0.39 -2.85
C LEU A 24 17.09 0.41 -2.39
N GLU A 25 16.55 1.25 -3.25
CA GLU A 25 15.24 1.87 -3.06
C GLU A 25 14.15 1.02 -3.75
N VAL A 26 13.20 0.52 -2.97
CA VAL A 26 12.13 -0.36 -3.42
C VAL A 26 10.78 0.35 -3.29
N PRO A 27 9.96 0.43 -4.36
CA PRO A 27 8.63 1.03 -4.27
C PRO A 27 7.69 0.16 -3.44
N VAL A 28 6.86 0.79 -2.61
CA VAL A 28 5.79 0.12 -1.87
C VAL A 28 4.48 0.33 -2.64
N PRO A 29 3.90 -0.74 -3.21
CA PRO A 29 2.67 -0.63 -3.98
C PRO A 29 1.44 -0.63 -3.07
N CYS A 30 0.34 -0.08 -3.58
CA CYS A 30 -1.01 -0.23 -3.08
C CYS A 30 -1.93 -0.41 -4.29
N TYR A 31 -2.97 -1.22 -4.15
CA TYR A 31 -3.94 -1.47 -5.22
C TYR A 31 -5.32 -0.95 -4.85
N LEU A 32 -5.99 -0.36 -5.84
CA LEU A 32 -7.41 -0.05 -5.74
C LEU A 32 -8.16 -0.85 -6.80
N ILE A 33 -9.12 -1.67 -6.36
CA ILE A 33 -10.08 -2.32 -7.24
C ILE A 33 -11.34 -1.48 -7.26
N GLN A 34 -11.74 -1.03 -8.43
CA GLN A 34 -13.05 -0.46 -8.66
C GLN A 34 -13.96 -1.54 -9.27
N THR A 35 -15.10 -1.80 -8.65
CA THR A 35 -16.08 -2.77 -9.15
C THR A 35 -17.07 -2.10 -10.10
N ASN A 36 -17.71 -2.89 -10.95
CA ASN A 36 -18.79 -2.46 -11.84
C ASN A 36 -20.02 -1.89 -11.10
N ASN A 37 -20.21 -2.20 -9.82
CA ASN A 37 -21.27 -1.66 -8.97
C ASN A 37 -20.83 -0.43 -8.15
N GLY A 38 -19.70 0.18 -8.52
CA GLY A 38 -19.22 1.44 -7.95
C GLY A 38 -18.57 1.34 -6.58
N LYS A 39 -18.37 0.12 -6.05
CA LYS A 39 -17.61 -0.07 -4.80
C LYS A 39 -16.11 -0.05 -5.10
N ASN A 40 -15.37 0.45 -4.12
CA ASN A 40 -13.91 0.48 -4.14
C ASN A 40 -13.37 -0.45 -3.05
N ILE A 41 -12.42 -1.30 -3.42
CA ILE A 41 -11.70 -2.20 -2.50
C ILE A 41 -10.24 -1.80 -2.53
N LEU A 42 -9.73 -1.36 -1.39
CA LEU A 42 -8.32 -1.02 -1.20
C LEU A 42 -7.58 -2.27 -0.71
N ILE A 43 -6.47 -2.62 -1.36
CA ILE A 43 -5.55 -3.68 -0.92
C ILE A 43 -4.24 -3.00 -0.54
N ASP A 44 -3.80 -3.28 0.69
CA ASP A 44 -2.75 -2.56 1.42
C ASP A 44 -3.06 -1.07 1.61
N SER A 45 -2.21 -0.35 2.34
CA SER A 45 -2.34 1.11 2.55
C SER A 45 -1.01 1.84 2.63
N GLY A 46 0.08 1.18 2.23
CA GLY A 46 1.44 1.70 2.33
C GLY A 46 2.07 1.42 3.70
N LEU A 47 2.89 2.36 4.16
CA LEU A 47 3.64 2.26 5.40
C LEU A 47 3.13 3.31 6.41
N PRO A 48 3.18 3.03 7.73
CA PRO A 48 2.93 4.06 8.72
C PRO A 48 3.96 5.19 8.59
N PRO A 49 3.61 6.44 8.95
CA PRO A 49 4.49 7.60 8.80
C PRO A 49 5.89 7.43 9.41
N MET A 50 5.99 6.66 10.51
CA MET A 50 7.28 6.39 11.18
C MET A 50 8.22 5.45 10.42
N LEU A 51 7.70 4.68 9.46
CA LEU A 51 8.49 3.79 8.60
C LEU A 51 8.72 4.39 7.20
N SER A 52 8.02 5.47 6.87
CA SER A 52 8.07 6.14 5.56
C SER A 52 9.00 7.36 5.55
N CYS A 53 10.26 7.21 5.93
CA CYS A 53 11.36 8.11 5.58
C CYS A 53 12.69 7.48 6.02
N ARG A 54 13.75 7.62 5.23
CA ARG A 54 15.13 7.12 5.47
C ARG A 54 15.49 7.07 6.96
N GLN A 55 15.34 5.90 7.58
CA GLN A 55 16.19 5.56 8.71
C GLN A 55 17.53 5.10 8.15
N ALA A 56 18.36 6.08 7.79
CA ALA A 56 19.79 5.88 7.80
C ALA A 56 20.18 5.51 9.26
N GLY A 57 20.20 4.21 9.57
CA GLY A 57 20.77 3.66 10.79
C GLY A 57 19.90 3.67 12.04
N TRP A 58 18.70 3.06 12.02
CA TRP A 58 18.00 2.79 13.28
C TRP A 58 18.54 1.51 13.95
N PRO A 59 19.21 1.58 15.11
CA PRO A 59 19.28 0.42 15.98
C PRO A 59 17.89 0.25 16.62
N ALA A 60 17.40 -1.00 16.70
CA ALA A 60 16.18 -1.32 17.42
C ALA A 60 16.21 -0.64 18.82
N PRO A 61 15.11 -0.03 19.29
CA PRO A 61 15.11 0.57 20.62
C PRO A 61 15.33 -0.55 21.63
N ASN A 62 16.39 -0.41 22.43
CA ASN A 62 16.67 -1.28 23.57
C ASN A 62 15.39 -1.46 24.39
N ARG A 63 14.85 -2.68 24.37
CA ARG A 63 13.78 -3.09 25.27
C ARG A 63 14.44 -3.34 26.62
N ILE A 64 14.09 -2.50 27.61
CA ILE A 64 14.44 -2.64 29.03
C ILE A 64 13.88 -3.97 29.55
#